data_AF-A0A0T5ZW29-F1
#
_entry.id   AF-A0A0T5ZW29-F1
#
_cell.length_a   1.000
_cell.length_b   1.000
_cell.length_c   1.000
_cell.angle_alpha   90.00
_cell.angle_beta   90.00
_cell.angle_gamma   90.00
#
_symmetry.space_group_name_H-M   'P 1'
#
loop_
_entity.id
_entity.type
_entity.pdbx_description
1 polymer ?
#
loop_
_entity_poly.entity_id
_entity_poly.type
_entity_poly.pdbx_seq_one_letter_code
_entity_poly.pdbx_strand_id
1 'polypeptide(L)'
;MKRIMITIAVVLITAAFIVGMSTNLYAQSSPETIIGDVTYVDLTMLKINEDVTQTVCTFSASQNQLKNIQPGYRVEVKAISGKVLSITVLGIPMQSKSEPYQKWKVLVP
;
A
#
# COMPACT_ATOMS: atom_id res chain seq x y z
N MET A 1 -21.65 18.30 -54.08
CA MET A 1 -20.53 18.45 -53.12
C MET A 1 -21.05 18.92 -51.76
N LYS A 2 -21.71 18.05 -50.97
CA LYS A 2 -22.24 18.39 -49.63
C LYS A 2 -22.01 17.32 -48.55
N ARG A 3 -21.49 16.14 -48.92
CA ARG A 3 -21.30 15.01 -48.00
C ARG A 3 -19.91 14.95 -47.35
N ILE A 4 -18.91 15.59 -47.94
CA ILE A 4 -17.52 15.54 -47.47
C ILE A 4 -17.30 16.48 -46.26
N MET A 5 -18.06 17.57 -46.16
CA MET A 5 -17.88 18.54 -45.06
C MET A 5 -18.47 18.06 -43.71
N ILE A 6 -19.46 17.18 -43.73
CA ILE A 6 -20.10 16.68 -42.49
C ILE A 6 -19.16 15.71 -41.75
N THR A 7 -18.38 14.91 -42.49
CA THR A 7 -17.51 13.89 -41.89
C THR A 7 -16.33 14.51 -41.14
N ILE A 8 -15.79 15.65 -41.60
CA ILE A 8 -14.64 16.32 -40.96
C ILE A 8 -15.05 16.96 -39.61
N ALA A 9 -16.27 17.49 -39.52
CA ALA A 9 -16.76 18.10 -38.28
C ALA A 9 -16.96 17.08 -37.15
N VAL A 10 -17.37 15.85 -37.48
CA VAL A 10 -17.58 14.79 -36.47
C VAL A 10 -16.27 14.30 -35.88
N VAL A 11 -15.20 14.18 -36.70
CA VAL A 11 -13.89 13.71 -36.23
C VAL A 11 -13.23 14.70 -35.26
N LEU A 12 -13.42 16.01 -35.47
CA LEU A 12 -12.86 17.05 -34.60
C LEU A 12 -13.53 17.11 -33.22
N ILE A 13 -14.84 16.85 -33.13
CA ILE A 13 -15.56 16.85 -31.84
C ILE A 13 -15.16 15.64 -30.99
N THR A 14 -14.96 14.47 -31.58
CA THR A 14 -14.48 13.28 -30.85
C THR A 14 -13.06 13.43 -30.32
N ALA A 15 -12.15 14.10 -31.05
CA ALA A 15 -10.80 14.33 -30.56
C ALA A 15 -10.77 15.30 -29.37
N ALA A 16 -11.60 16.35 -29.38
CA ALA A 16 -11.72 17.28 -28.27
C ALA A 16 -12.33 16.64 -27.00
N PHE A 17 -13.23 15.65 -27.15
CA PHE A 17 -13.79 14.92 -26.01
C PHE A 17 -12.78 13.96 -25.37
N ILE A 18 -11.92 13.31 -26.18
CA ILE A 18 -10.88 12.42 -25.67
C ILE A 18 -9.75 13.22 -24.99
N VAL A 19 -9.37 14.38 -25.54
CA VAL A 19 -8.34 15.25 -24.93
C VAL A 19 -8.88 16.00 -23.71
N GLY A 20 -10.16 16.38 -23.69
CA GLY A 20 -10.80 17.07 -22.56
C GLY A 20 -10.93 16.25 -21.28
N MET A 21 -10.84 14.91 -21.36
CA MET A 21 -10.81 14.03 -20.17
C MET A 21 -9.41 13.83 -19.58
N SER A 22 -8.35 14.29 -20.25
CA SER A 22 -6.97 14.00 -19.81
C SER A 22 -6.39 15.00 -18.79
N THR A 23 -7.13 16.06 -18.42
CA THR A 23 -6.61 17.13 -17.54
C THR A 23 -7.19 17.20 -16.13
N ASN A 24 -8.05 16.25 -15.73
CA ASN A 24 -8.68 16.27 -14.40
C ASN A 24 -8.56 14.95 -13.63
N LEU A 25 -7.34 14.42 -13.50
CA LEU A 25 -7.03 13.40 -12.49
C LEU A 25 -5.79 13.77 -11.66
N TYR A 26 -5.61 15.06 -11.37
CA TYR A 26 -5.16 15.41 -10.02
C TYR A 26 -6.37 15.24 -9.09
N ALA A 27 -6.87 14.01 -8.96
CA ALA A 27 -7.62 13.67 -7.78
C ALA A 27 -6.65 13.97 -6.63
N GLN A 28 -6.90 15.06 -5.89
CA GLN A 28 -6.29 15.27 -4.59
C GLN A 28 -6.59 14.00 -3.81
N SER A 29 -5.63 13.08 -3.84
CA SER A 29 -5.78 11.79 -3.22
C SER A 29 -5.86 12.13 -1.73
N SER A 30 -7.01 11.89 -1.12
CA SER A 30 -7.10 12.11 0.32
C SER A 30 -6.17 11.10 0.98
N PRO A 31 -5.48 11.47 2.08
CA PRO A 31 -4.67 10.50 2.80
C PRO A 31 -5.50 9.28 3.18
N GLU A 32 -5.01 8.11 2.83
CA GLU A 32 -5.59 6.82 3.16
C GLU A 32 -4.85 6.22 4.35
N THR A 33 -5.56 5.51 5.21
CA THR A 33 -4.99 4.77 6.34
C THR A 33 -5.18 3.28 6.10
N ILE A 34 -4.08 2.54 6.10
CA ILE A 34 -4.03 1.11 5.81
C ILE A 34 -3.41 0.41 7.02
N ILE A 35 -4.06 -0.64 7.50
CA ILE A 35 -3.61 -1.46 8.63
C ILE A 35 -3.36 -2.87 8.11
N GLY A 36 -2.24 -3.45 8.51
CA GLY A 36 -1.90 -4.81 8.14
C GLY A 36 -0.52 -5.23 8.57
N ASP A 37 -0.11 -6.40 8.08
CA ASP A 37 1.17 -7.00 8.42
C ASP A 37 2.21 -6.71 7.33
N VAL A 38 3.39 -6.27 7.73
CA VAL A 38 4.50 -5.99 6.84
C VAL A 38 5.01 -7.30 6.25
N THR A 39 4.94 -7.45 4.94
CA THR A 39 5.44 -8.63 4.22
C THR A 39 6.86 -8.43 3.69
N TYR A 40 7.24 -7.19 3.41
CA TYR A 40 8.54 -6.85 2.83
C TYR A 40 8.93 -5.40 3.11
N VAL A 41 10.23 -5.18 3.35
CA VAL A 41 10.84 -3.85 3.51
C VAL A 41 12.16 -3.82 2.75
N ASP A 42 12.39 -2.75 2.01
CA ASP A 42 13.69 -2.38 1.42
C ASP A 42 13.97 -0.88 1.66
N LEU A 43 15.06 -0.33 1.13
CA LEU A 43 15.50 1.04 1.36
C LEU A 43 14.45 2.13 1.05
N THR A 44 13.57 1.88 0.09
CA THR A 44 12.56 2.86 -0.36
C THR A 44 11.14 2.29 -0.45
N MET A 45 10.98 1.00 -0.15
CA MET A 45 9.77 0.25 -0.43
C MET A 45 9.27 -0.48 0.80
N LEU A 46 7.96 -0.42 1.01
CA LEU A 46 7.24 -1.15 2.04
C LEU A 46 6.08 -1.91 1.39
N LYS A 47 5.95 -3.20 1.67
CA LYS A 47 4.77 -3.99 1.28
C LYS A 47 4.04 -4.49 2.52
N ILE A 48 2.73 -4.32 2.51
CA ILE A 48 1.84 -4.69 3.61
C ILE A 48 0.71 -5.54 3.06
N ASN A 49 0.41 -6.65 3.73
CA ASN A 49 -0.82 -7.38 3.51
C ASN A 49 -1.93 -6.70 4.32
N GLU A 50 -2.83 -5.99 3.65
CA GLU A 50 -3.89 -5.19 4.28
C GLU A 50 -5.00 -6.08 4.85
N ASP A 51 -5.49 -5.75 6.05
CA ASP A 51 -6.53 -6.54 6.71
C ASP A 51 -7.90 -6.52 5.99
N VAL A 52 -8.31 -5.36 5.47
CA VAL A 52 -9.67 -5.17 4.93
C VAL A 52 -9.82 -5.86 3.59
N THR A 53 -8.90 -5.59 2.67
CA THR A 53 -8.97 -6.14 1.32
C THR A 53 -8.26 -7.48 1.19
N GLN A 54 -7.42 -7.85 2.16
CA GLN A 54 -6.53 -9.02 2.08
C GLN A 54 -5.63 -8.96 0.84
N THR A 55 -5.27 -7.75 0.40
CA THR A 55 -4.37 -7.52 -0.73
C THR A 55 -3.03 -6.98 -0.27
N VAL A 56 -1.99 -7.24 -1.07
CA VAL A 56 -0.65 -6.71 -0.81
C VAL A 56 -0.54 -5.30 -1.41
N CYS A 57 -0.56 -4.30 -0.53
CA CYS A 57 -0.34 -2.91 -0.88
C CYS A 57 1.17 -2.61 -0.93
N THR A 58 1.61 -1.81 -1.89
CA THR A 58 3.00 -1.36 -2.00
C THR A 58 3.08 0.15 -1.83
N PHE A 59 4.00 0.60 -0.98
CA PHE A 59 4.22 2.01 -0.68
C PHE A 59 5.68 2.42 -0.86
N SER A 60 5.88 3.69 -1.24
CA SER A 60 7.18 4.34 -1.22
C SER A 60 7.36 5.14 0.07
N ALA A 61 8.47 4.92 0.76
CA ALA A 61 8.82 5.61 2.00
C ALA A 61 10.31 5.96 2.02
N SER A 62 10.69 6.94 2.83
CA SER A 62 12.10 7.27 3.04
C SER A 62 12.78 6.25 3.96
N GLN A 63 14.10 6.09 3.84
CA GLN A 63 14.88 5.22 4.74
C GLN A 63 14.67 5.56 6.22
N ASN A 64 14.53 6.85 6.56
CA ASN A 64 14.28 7.27 7.94
C ASN A 64 12.93 6.76 8.48
N GLN A 65 11.89 6.73 7.65
CA GLN A 65 10.59 6.16 8.02
C GLN A 65 10.65 4.63 8.16
N LEU A 66 11.53 3.96 7.41
CA LEU A 66 11.64 2.49 7.39
C LEU A 66 12.67 1.92 8.36
N LYS A 67 13.53 2.75 8.97
CA LYS A 67 14.72 2.33 9.75
C LYS A 67 14.48 1.26 10.82
N ASN A 68 13.27 1.17 11.36
CA ASN A 68 12.90 0.22 12.42
C ASN A 68 11.73 -0.69 12.05
N ILE A 69 11.34 -0.74 10.78
CA ILE A 69 10.23 -1.57 10.29
C ILE A 69 10.82 -2.87 9.71
N GLN A 70 10.25 -4.01 10.10
CA GLN A 70 10.70 -5.32 9.64
C GLN A 70 9.52 -6.17 9.17
N PRO A 71 9.74 -7.15 8.28
CA PRO A 71 8.74 -8.16 7.96
C PRO A 71 8.17 -8.83 9.23
N GLY A 72 6.86 -9.08 9.22
CA GLY A 72 6.09 -9.63 10.32
C GLY A 72 5.56 -8.60 11.32
N TYR A 73 6.00 -7.33 11.24
CA TYR A 73 5.45 -6.26 12.09
C TYR A 73 4.03 -5.93 11.66
N ARG A 74 3.16 -5.64 12.62
CA ARG A 74 1.84 -5.10 12.36
C ARG A 74 1.90 -3.58 12.45
N VAL A 75 1.43 -2.90 11.40
CA VAL A 75 1.59 -1.45 11.26
C VAL A 75 0.30 -0.78 10.79
N GLU A 76 0.16 0.49 11.16
CA GLU A 76 -0.74 1.44 10.52
C GLU A 76 0.09 2.36 9.63
N VAL A 77 -0.28 2.47 8.35
CA VAL A 77 0.36 3.35 7.37
C VAL A 77 -0.64 4.38 6.88
N LYS A 78 -0.27 5.65 7.03
CA LYS A 78 -0.98 6.75 6.39
C LYS A 78 -0.24 7.12 5.11
N ALA A 79 -0.90 7.04 3.97
CA ALA A 79 -0.30 7.27 2.66
C ALA A 79 -1.15 8.18 1.77
N ILE A 80 -0.51 8.85 0.82
CA ILE A 80 -1.17 9.63 -0.22
C ILE A 80 -0.56 9.24 -1.56
N SER A 81 -1.39 8.79 -2.49
CA SER A 81 -0.96 8.35 -3.83
C SER A 81 0.21 7.34 -3.79
N GLY A 82 0.16 6.38 -2.85
CA GLY A 82 1.20 5.35 -2.66
C GLY A 82 2.46 5.84 -1.93
N LYS A 83 2.56 7.11 -1.54
CA LYS A 83 3.67 7.64 -0.75
C LYS A 83 3.32 7.70 0.73
N VAL A 84 4.18 7.16 1.58
CA VAL A 84 4.01 7.13 3.03
C VAL A 84 4.19 8.52 3.63
N LEU A 85 3.18 8.95 4.40
CA LEU A 85 3.24 10.12 5.25
C LEU A 85 3.73 9.74 6.65
N SER A 86 3.18 8.68 7.23
CA SER A 86 3.56 8.18 8.56
C SER A 86 3.38 6.66 8.67
N ILE A 87 4.17 6.04 9.54
CA ILE A 87 4.08 4.62 9.89
C ILE A 87 4.05 4.52 11.42
N THR A 88 3.07 3.80 11.94
CA THR A 88 2.94 3.50 13.38
C THR A 88 3.02 1.99 13.55
N VAL A 89 3.96 1.51 14.37
CA VAL A 89 4.03 0.08 14.72
C VAL A 89 2.97 -0.22 15.78
N LEU A 90 2.04 -1.11 15.45
CA LEU A 90 0.97 -1.56 16.33
C LEU A 90 1.33 -2.84 17.07
N GLY A 91 2.18 -3.68 16.47
CA GLY A 91 2.60 -4.94 17.05
C GLY A 91 3.88 -5.47 16.41
N ILE A 92 4.67 -6.18 17.21
CA ILE A 92 5.86 -6.91 16.75
C ILE A 92 5.47 -8.39 16.72
N PRO A 93 5.91 -9.17 15.72
CA PRO A 93 5.62 -10.60 15.71
C PRO A 93 6.20 -11.20 16.98
N MET A 94 5.34 -11.81 17.81
CA MET A 94 5.82 -12.58 18.95
C MET A 94 6.69 -13.69 18.38
N GLN A 95 8.00 -13.58 18.55
CA GLN A 95 8.86 -14.74 18.44
C GLN A 95 8.34 -15.72 19.49
N SER A 96 7.69 -16.79 19.03
CA SER A 96 7.49 -17.98 19.83
C SER A 96 8.89 -18.46 20.21
N LYS A 97 9.42 -17.95 21.33
CA LYS A 97 10.45 -18.66 22.04
C LYS A 97 9.74 -19.93 22.48
N SER A 98 10.00 -21.02 21.78
CA SER A 98 9.66 -22.36 22.26
C SER A 98 10.08 -22.39 23.72
N GLU A 99 9.11 -22.48 24.64
CA GLU A 99 9.42 -22.60 26.06
C GLU A 99 10.41 -23.75 26.20
N PRO A 100 11.52 -23.60 26.95
CA PRO A 100 12.39 -24.73 27.20
C PRO A 100 11.53 -25.77 27.90
N TYR A 101 11.27 -26.89 27.21
CA TYR A 101 10.55 -28.06 27.71
C TYR A 101 10.85 -28.22 29.21
N GLN A 102 9.88 -27.86 30.07
CA GLN A 102 9.97 -28.10 31.50
C GLN A 102 10.01 -29.61 31.66
N LYS A 103 11.23 -30.17 31.76
CA LYS A 103 11.45 -31.53 32.23
C LYS A 103 10.96 -31.58 33.66
N TRP A 104 9.70 -31.99 33.84
CA TRP A 104 9.19 -32.39 35.14
C TRP A 104 10.08 -33.54 35.64
N LYS A 105 10.99 -33.22 36.56
CA LYS A 105 11.62 -34.24 37.39
C LYS A 105 10.51 -34.82 38.26
N VAL A 106 9.98 -35.96 37.85
CA VAL A 106 9.14 -36.79 38.71
C VAL A 106 10.03 -37.20 39.88
N LEU A 107 9.79 -36.62 41.04
CA LEU A 107 10.28 -37.16 42.31
C LEU A 107 9.43 -38.39 42.59
N VAL A 108 9.98 -39.57 42.31
CA VAL A 108 9.41 -40.84 42.76
C VAL A 108 9.85 -41.04 44.22
N PRO A 109 8.94 -41.37 45.15
CA PRO A 109 9.26 -41.66 46.55
C PRO A 109 10.09 -42.94 46.73
#